data_AF-A0A075JW16-F1
#
_entry.id   AF-A0A075JW16-F1
#
_cell.length_a   1.000
_cell.length_b   1.000
_cell.length_c   1.000
_cell.angle_alpha   90.00
_cell.angle_beta   90.00
_cell.angle_gamma   90.00
#
_symmetry.space_group_name_H-M   'P 1'
#
loop_
_entity.id
_entity.type
_entity.pdbx_description
1 polymer ?
#
loop_
_entity_poly.entity_id
_entity_poly.type
_entity_poly.pdbx_seq_one_letter_code
_entity_poly.pdbx_strand_id
1 'polypeptide(L)'
;MPNYYSTVTEVKLFTGISKESFDIETKEEFEQLLEKWLIQAKAYIDRYTEINFTEEYTTIPPEIEDIATRIVANKIKQMQDRYKNPNASLEDNSSNFISDSVFSSAVKKDLDMFKKEPTTTISIRVIGSRKDGKK
;
A
#
# COMPACT_ATOMS: atom_id res chain seq x y z
N MET A 1 -12.02 14.21 7.08
CA MET A 1 -11.66 13.53 5.81
C MET A 1 -11.53 12.04 6.10
N PRO A 2 -11.83 11.15 5.14
CA PRO A 2 -11.74 9.71 5.37
C PRO A 2 -10.30 9.33 5.75
N ASN A 3 -10.14 8.44 6.72
CA ASN A 3 -8.82 8.01 7.21
C ASN A 3 -8.15 6.96 6.30
N TYR A 4 -8.79 6.64 5.17
CA TYR A 4 -8.40 5.56 4.26
C TYR A 4 -9.02 5.79 2.86
N TYR A 5 -8.53 5.07 1.85
CA TYR A 5 -8.89 5.30 0.43
C TYR A 5 -10.02 4.44 -0.13
N SER A 6 -10.47 3.38 0.56
CA SER A 6 -11.55 2.49 0.09
C SER A 6 -12.52 2.19 1.24
N THR A 7 -13.65 1.55 0.98
CA THR A 7 -14.66 1.28 2.01
C THR A 7 -14.60 -0.15 2.55
N VAL A 8 -15.06 -0.33 3.79
CA VAL A 8 -15.25 -1.66 4.40
C VAL A 8 -16.20 -2.52 3.56
N THR A 9 -17.23 -1.92 2.96
CA THR A 9 -18.20 -2.60 2.10
C THR A 9 -17.55 -3.19 0.85
N GLU A 10 -16.71 -2.42 0.16
CA GLU A 10 -15.97 -2.89 -1.01
C GLU A 10 -15.03 -4.04 -0.66
N VAL A 11 -14.30 -3.93 0.45
CA VAL A 11 -13.42 -5.01 0.91
C VAL A 11 -14.20 -6.29 1.15
N LYS A 12 -15.34 -6.22 1.84
CA LYS A 12 -16.21 -7.38 2.10
C LYS A 12 -16.72 -8.00 0.79
N LEU A 13 -17.20 -7.18 -0.14
CA LEU A 13 -17.69 -7.63 -1.45
C LEU A 13 -16.58 -8.29 -2.27
N PHE A 14 -15.39 -7.69 -2.29
CA PHE A 14 -14.27 -8.17 -3.08
C PHE A 14 -13.68 -9.48 -2.56
N THR A 15 -13.59 -9.62 -1.24
CA THR A 15 -12.92 -10.77 -0.61
C THR A 15 -13.87 -11.89 -0.20
N GLY A 16 -15.17 -11.62 -0.11
CA GLY A 16 -16.18 -12.59 0.29
C GLY A 16 -16.09 -13.05 1.75
N ILE A 17 -15.31 -12.34 2.58
CA ILE A 17 -15.11 -12.71 3.99
C ILE A 17 -16.29 -12.27 4.86
N SER A 18 -16.47 -13.01 5.94
CA SER A 18 -17.42 -12.71 6.99
C SER A 18 -16.74 -12.75 8.37
N LYS A 19 -17.42 -12.28 9.41
CA LYS A 19 -16.85 -12.26 10.78
C LYS A 19 -16.51 -13.67 11.29
N GLU A 20 -17.26 -14.67 10.83
CA GLU A 20 -17.06 -16.09 11.14
C GLU A 20 -15.73 -16.62 10.57
N SER A 21 -15.17 -15.94 9.55
CA SER A 21 -13.86 -16.30 8.98
C SER A 21 -12.68 -16.00 9.91
N PHE A 22 -12.90 -15.20 10.96
CA PHE A 22 -11.86 -14.71 11.87
C PHE A 22 -12.16 -14.98 13.34
N ASP A 23 -13.18 -15.79 13.64
CA ASP A 23 -13.63 -16.07 15.01
C ASP A 23 -13.95 -14.78 15.80
N ILE A 24 -14.57 -13.80 15.13
CA ILE A 24 -14.96 -12.52 15.73
C ILE A 24 -16.44 -12.57 16.08
N GLU A 25 -16.77 -12.22 17.33
CA GLU A 25 -18.12 -12.33 17.88
C GLU A 25 -19.06 -11.28 17.28
N THR A 26 -18.61 -10.02 17.22
CA THR A 26 -19.45 -8.88 16.85
C THR A 26 -19.19 -8.39 15.42
N LYS A 27 -20.21 -7.77 14.82
CA LYS A 27 -20.06 -7.16 13.49
C LYS A 27 -19.16 -5.92 13.56
N GLU A 28 -19.27 -5.19 14.67
CA GLU A 28 -18.56 -3.94 14.94
C GLU A 28 -17.04 -4.19 15.03
N GLU A 29 -16.60 -5.21 15.77
CA GLU A 29 -15.18 -5.57 15.86
C GLU A 29 -14.60 -5.97 14.50
N PHE A 30 -15.40 -6.69 13.70
CA PHE A 30 -15.00 -7.08 12.36
C PHE A 30 -14.84 -5.87 11.44
N GLU A 31 -15.77 -4.91 11.51
CA GLU A 31 -15.68 -3.65 10.75
C GLU A 31 -14.47 -2.82 11.19
N GLN A 32 -14.22 -2.69 12.50
CA GLN A 32 -13.04 -2.00 13.03
C GLN A 32 -11.73 -2.64 12.58
N LEU A 33 -11.67 -3.97 12.47
CA LEU A 33 -10.51 -4.67 11.94
C LEU A 33 -10.24 -4.31 10.48
N LEU A 34 -11.29 -4.28 9.65
CA LEU A 34 -11.19 -3.90 8.25
C LEU A 34 -10.80 -2.44 8.08
N GLU A 35 -11.37 -1.53 8.88
CA GLU A 35 -10.97 -0.12 8.92
C GLU A 35 -9.49 0.04 9.29
N LYS A 36 -9.02 -0.69 10.30
CA LYS A 36 -7.61 -0.68 10.69
C LYS A 36 -6.70 -1.12 9.55
N TRP A 37 -7.09 -2.15 8.78
CA TRP A 37 -6.31 -2.57 7.61
C TRP A 37 -6.36 -1.58 6.46
N LEU A 38 -7.49 -0.90 6.26
CA LEU A 38 -7.62 0.18 5.28
C LEU A 38 -6.73 1.39 5.64
N ILE A 39 -6.64 1.76 6.93
CA ILE A 39 -5.71 2.79 7.41
C ILE A 39 -4.26 2.38 7.12
N GLN A 40 -3.92 1.11 7.37
CA GLN A 40 -2.58 0.60 7.04
C GLN A 40 -2.31 0.60 5.54
N ALA A 41 -3.29 0.24 4.71
CA ALA A 41 -3.19 0.29 3.25
C ALA A 41 -2.92 1.73 2.77
N LYS A 42 -3.63 2.72 3.31
CA LYS A 42 -3.35 4.14 3.06
C LYS A 42 -1.90 4.48 3.40
N ALA A 43 -1.44 4.14 4.60
CA ALA A 43 -0.07 4.44 5.03
C ALA A 43 1.00 3.81 4.11
N TYR A 44 0.75 2.61 3.58
CA TYR A 44 1.63 1.98 2.60
C TYR A 44 1.62 2.70 1.26
N ILE A 45 0.44 3.07 0.74
CA ILE A 45 0.29 3.81 -0.51
C ILE A 45 1.00 5.15 -0.41
N ASP A 46 0.72 5.95 0.63
CA ASP A 46 1.30 7.28 0.84
C ASP A 46 2.82 7.23 0.88
N ARG A 47 3.36 6.24 1.59
CA ARG A 47 4.80 6.03 1.69
C ARG A 47 5.42 5.61 0.36
N TYR A 48 4.67 4.89 -0.48
CA TYR A 48 5.16 4.42 -1.77
C TYR A 48 5.15 5.51 -2.84
N THR A 49 4.07 6.28 -2.91
CA THR A 49 3.86 7.31 -3.93
C THR A 49 4.44 8.67 -3.52
N GLU A 50 4.68 8.88 -2.22
CA GLU A 50 5.00 10.18 -1.61
C GLU A 50 3.87 11.22 -1.84
N ILE A 51 2.63 10.74 -1.92
CA ILE A 51 1.42 11.53 -2.16
C ILE A 51 0.38 11.17 -1.10
N ASN A 52 -0.19 12.19 -0.46
CA ASN A 52 -1.37 12.02 0.36
C ASN A 52 -2.60 12.40 -0.47
N PHE A 53 -3.29 11.40 -1.04
CA PHE A 53 -4.40 11.64 -1.97
C PHE A 53 -5.61 12.33 -1.30
N THR A 54 -5.78 12.17 0.02
CA THR A 54 -6.83 12.89 0.77
C THR A 54 -6.54 14.38 0.95
N GLU A 55 -5.28 14.79 0.88
CA GLU A 55 -4.87 16.19 1.00
C GLU A 55 -4.67 16.85 -0.37
N GLU A 56 -4.14 16.10 -1.34
CA GLU A 56 -3.81 16.62 -2.68
C GLU A 56 -5.02 16.64 -3.62
N TYR A 57 -6.06 15.83 -3.38
CA TYR A 57 -7.23 15.72 -4.26
C TYR A 57 -8.54 15.95 -3.51
N THR A 58 -9.50 16.60 -4.17
CA THR A 58 -10.87 16.76 -3.64
C THR A 58 -11.65 15.45 -3.64
N THR A 59 -11.31 14.54 -4.56
CA THR A 59 -11.92 13.21 -4.69
C THR A 59 -10.79 12.22 -4.94
N ILE A 60 -10.83 11.09 -4.23
CA ILE A 60 -9.81 10.04 -4.38
C ILE A 60 -9.95 9.44 -5.78
N PRO A 61 -8.84 9.27 -6.53
CA PRO A 61 -8.90 8.57 -7.82
C PRO A 61 -9.43 7.14 -7.64
N PRO A 62 -10.40 6.68 -8.45
CA PRO A 62 -10.96 5.33 -8.34
C PRO A 62 -9.91 4.20 -8.38
N GLU A 63 -8.79 4.42 -9.08
CA GLU A 63 -7.67 3.50 -9.14
C GLU A 63 -6.99 3.33 -7.78
N ILE A 64 -6.88 4.40 -6.99
CA ILE A 64 -6.32 4.36 -5.64
C ILE A 64 -7.28 3.65 -4.68
N GLU A 65 -8.59 3.81 -4.89
CA GLU A 65 -9.61 3.05 -4.14
C GLU A 65 -9.47 1.54 -4.40
N ASP A 66 -9.41 1.11 -5.68
CA ASP A 66 -9.20 -0.31 -6.06
C ASP A 66 -7.89 -0.88 -5.51
N ILE A 67 -6.80 -0.12 -5.62
CA ILE A 67 -5.49 -0.54 -5.10
C ILE A 67 -5.55 -0.75 -3.57
N ALA A 68 -6.21 0.15 -2.83
CA ALA A 68 -6.39 -0.01 -1.39
C ALA A 68 -7.19 -1.28 -1.06
N THR A 69 -8.27 -1.55 -1.79
CA THR A 69 -9.04 -2.80 -1.64
C THR A 69 -8.16 -4.03 -1.87
N ARG A 70 -7.36 -4.04 -2.96
CA ARG A 70 -6.49 -5.17 -3.33
C ARG A 70 -5.37 -5.41 -2.32
N ILE A 71 -4.82 -4.35 -1.71
CA ILE A 71 -3.83 -4.48 -0.63
C ILE A 71 -4.45 -5.17 0.59
N VAL A 72 -5.64 -4.74 1.00
CA VAL A 72 -6.35 -5.36 2.14
C VAL A 72 -6.73 -6.80 1.82
N ALA A 73 -7.17 -7.09 0.60
CA ALA A 73 -7.47 -8.44 0.14
C ALA A 73 -6.25 -9.38 0.20
N ASN A 74 -5.08 -8.90 -0.23
CA ASN A 74 -3.83 -9.66 -0.12
C ASN A 74 -3.48 -9.94 1.34
N LYS A 75 -3.67 -8.97 2.23
CA LYS A 75 -3.43 -9.12 3.66
C LYS A 75 -4.37 -10.16 4.30
N ILE A 76 -5.65 -10.12 3.95
CA ILE A 76 -6.65 -11.11 4.36
C ILE A 76 -6.22 -12.51 3.94
N LYS A 77 -5.84 -12.66 2.67
CA LYS A 77 -5.40 -13.94 2.12
C LYS A 77 -4.16 -14.47 2.86
N GLN A 78 -3.15 -13.64 3.08
CA GLN A 78 -1.95 -14.01 3.85
C GLN A 78 -2.30 -14.47 5.26
N MET A 79 -3.25 -13.81 5.92
CA MET A 79 -3.67 -14.20 7.26
C MET A 79 -4.43 -15.54 7.26
N GLN A 80 -5.34 -15.75 6.31
CA GLN A 80 -6.03 -17.03 6.15
C GLN A 80 -5.06 -18.18 5.84
N ASP A 81 -4.06 -17.94 4.99
CA ASP A 81 -3.05 -18.93 4.63
C ASP A 81 -2.17 -19.28 5.85
N ARG A 82 -1.81 -18.30 6.68
CA ARG A 82 -1.07 -18.51 7.94
C ARG A 82 -1.91 -19.21 9.00
N TYR A 83 -3.20 -18.88 9.09
CA TYR A 83 -4.13 -19.56 10.00
C TYR A 83 -4.28 -21.04 9.65
N LYS A 84 -4.37 -21.36 8.36
CA LYS A 84 -4.43 -22.76 7.87
C LYS A 84 -3.12 -23.51 8.07
N ASN A 85 -1.97 -22.82 7.97
CA ASN A 85 -0.64 -23.41 8.07
C ASN A 85 0.23 -22.74 9.15
N PRO A 86 -0.12 -22.87 10.45
CA PRO A 86 0.60 -22.21 11.53
C PRO A 86 2.05 -22.73 11.71
N ASN A 87 2.33 -23.94 11.22
CA ASN A 87 3.63 -24.62 11.34
C ASN A 87 4.44 -24.62 10.03
N ALA A 88 4.11 -23.77 9.05
CA ALA A 88 4.95 -23.60 7.87
C ALA A 88 6.32 -23.05 8.32
N SER A 89 7.27 -23.97 8.50
CA SER A 89 8.61 -23.67 9.01
C SER A 89 9.33 -22.75 8.03
N LEU A 90 10.07 -21.76 8.55
CA LEU A 90 10.99 -20.89 7.78
C LEU A 90 12.08 -21.68 7.03
N GLU A 91 12.21 -22.99 7.31
CA GLU A 91 13.19 -23.90 6.74
C GLU A 91 12.75 -24.60 5.44
N ASP A 92 11.48 -24.47 5.02
CA ASP A 92 10.97 -25.16 3.85
C ASP A 92 11.38 -24.44 2.55
N ASN A 93 12.59 -24.73 2.08
CA ASN A 93 13.20 -24.25 0.83
C ASN A 93 12.52 -24.82 -0.45
N SER A 94 11.20 -25.10 -0.40
CA SER A 94 10.42 -25.60 -1.53
C SER A 94 9.20 -24.72 -1.83
N SER A 95 9.44 -23.60 -2.53
CA SER A 95 8.48 -22.88 -3.40
C SER A 95 7.13 -22.35 -2.85
N ASN A 96 6.76 -22.58 -1.60
CA ASN A 96 5.50 -22.08 -1.01
C ASN A 96 5.74 -21.08 0.14
N PHE A 97 6.76 -20.23 0.02
CA PHE A 97 6.90 -19.08 0.92
C PHE A 97 5.64 -18.23 0.81
N ILE A 98 4.89 -18.10 1.91
CA ILE A 98 3.82 -17.11 2.02
C ILE A 98 4.49 -15.77 1.76
N SER A 99 4.15 -15.14 0.64
CA SER A 99 4.75 -13.86 0.27
C SER A 99 4.37 -12.82 1.31
N ASP A 100 5.34 -12.40 2.11
CA ASP A 100 5.21 -11.32 3.10
C ASP A 100 5.13 -9.92 2.45
N SER A 101 5.13 -9.87 1.11
CA SER A 101 4.92 -8.62 0.40
C SER A 101 3.49 -8.14 0.56
N VAL A 102 3.33 -7.00 1.24
CA VAL A 102 2.06 -6.26 1.33
C VAL A 102 1.58 -5.83 -0.07
N PHE A 103 2.52 -5.53 -0.96
CA PHE A 103 2.23 -5.23 -2.36
C PHE A 103 2.50 -6.45 -3.24
N SER A 104 1.48 -6.88 -3.96
CA SER A 104 1.69 -7.77 -5.11
C SER A 104 2.47 -7.03 -6.22
N SER A 105 3.13 -7.77 -7.12
CA SER A 105 3.80 -7.19 -8.28
C SER A 105 2.86 -6.35 -9.15
N ALA A 106 1.60 -6.79 -9.30
CA ALA A 106 0.56 -6.04 -10.00
C ALA A 106 0.24 -4.72 -9.29
N VAL A 107 0.05 -4.73 -7.97
CA VAL A 107 -0.22 -3.51 -7.19
C VAL A 107 0.94 -2.52 -7.28
N LYS A 108 2.20 -2.98 -7.25
CA LYS A 108 3.35 -2.08 -7.43
C LYS A 108 3.33 -1.42 -8.80
N LYS A 109 3.08 -2.19 -9.86
CA LYS A 109 3.00 -1.68 -11.23
C LYS A 109 1.93 -0.61 -11.39
N ASP A 110 0.78 -0.80 -10.75
CA ASP A 110 -0.32 0.17 -10.77
C ASP A 110 0.05 1.42 -9.97
N LEU A 111 0.70 1.27 -8.80
CA LEU A 111 1.19 2.39 -7.99
C LEU A 111 2.34 3.18 -8.61
N ASP A 112 3.18 2.55 -9.43
CA ASP A 112 4.32 3.19 -10.09
C ASP A 112 3.86 4.35 -11.00
N MET A 113 2.63 4.30 -11.52
CA MET A 113 2.03 5.37 -12.32
C MET A 113 1.83 6.67 -11.53
N PHE A 114 1.80 6.58 -10.20
CA PHE A 114 1.52 7.69 -9.29
C PHE A 114 2.74 8.14 -8.50
N LYS A 115 3.91 7.55 -8.74
CA LYS A 115 5.12 7.89 -8.00
C LYS A 115 5.60 9.27 -8.42
N LYS A 116 5.81 10.18 -7.46
CA LYS A 116 6.49 11.47 -7.75
C LYS A 116 7.87 11.19 -8.33
N GLU A 117 8.16 11.75 -9.50
CA GLU A 117 9.52 11.66 -10.05
C GLU A 117 10.49 12.40 -9.13
N PRO A 118 11.69 11.84 -8.88
CA PRO A 118 12.70 12.55 -8.12
C PRO A 118 13.09 13.82 -8.89
N THR A 119 12.79 14.97 -8.30
CA THR A 119 13.18 16.28 -8.84
C THR A 119 14.70 16.30 -8.99
N THR A 120 15.19 16.08 -10.21
CA THR A 120 16.62 16.08 -10.47
C THR A 120 17.08 17.54 -10.52
N THR A 121 17.46 18.09 -9.37
CA THR A 121 18.07 19.42 -9.29
C THR A 121 19.46 19.35 -9.91
N ILE A 122 19.57 19.63 -11.20
CA ILE A 122 20.85 19.81 -11.89
C ILE A 122 21.47 21.11 -11.36
N SER A 123 22.41 21.00 -10.43
CA SER A 123 23.19 22.13 -9.95
C SER A 123 24.25 22.49 -11.00
N ILE A 124 23.91 23.42 -11.89
CA ILE A 124 24.87 23.96 -12.87
C ILE A 124 25.89 24.81 -12.11
N ARG A 125 27.10 24.28 -11.91
CA ARG A 125 28.23 25.03 -11.37
C ARG A 125 28.77 25.93 -12.48
N VAL A 126 28.43 27.21 -12.46
CA VAL A 126 29.04 28.21 -13.36
C VAL A 126 30.49 28.41 -12.92
N ILE A 127 31.44 27.79 -13.65
CA ILE A 127 32.87 28.04 -13.45
C ILE A 127 33.19 29.40 -14.09
N GLY A 128 33.17 30.46 -13.27
CA GLY A 128 33.62 31.78 -13.68
C GLY A 128 35.13 31.78 -13.96
N SER A 129 35.52 31.91 -15.22
CA SER A 129 36.91 32.16 -15.60
C SER A 129 37.36 33.55 -15.12
N ARG A 130 38.18 33.60 -14.07
CA ARG A 130 38.94 34.81 -13.73
C ARG A 130 40.04 35.01 -14.78
N LYS A 131 39.94 36.10 -15.56
CA LYS A 131 41.07 36.64 -16.31
C LYS A 131 41.96 37.40 -15.34
N ASP A 132 43.13 36.84 -15.02
CA ASP A 132 44.21 37.59 -14.38
C ASP A 132 44.74 38.64 -15.35
N GLY A 133 44.37 39.89 -15.11
CA GLY A 133 44.97 41.06 -15.74
C GLY A 133 46.35 41.30 -15.12
N LYS A 134 47.41 40.85 -15.79
CA LYS A 134 48.74 41.44 -15.64
C LYS A 134 48.74 42.80 -16.32
N LYS A 135 49.00 43.87 -15.58
CA LYS A 135 49.83 45.00 -15.99
C LYS A 135 50.29 45.78 -14.76
#